data_AF-A0A6A3WVH1-F1
#
_entry.id   AF-A0A6A3WVH1-F1
#
_cell.length_a   1.000
_cell.length_b   1.000
_cell.length_c   1.000
_cell.angle_alpha   90.00
_cell.angle_beta   90.00
_cell.angle_gamma   90.00
#
_symmetry.space_group_name_H-M   'P 1'
#
loop_
_entity.id
_entity.type
_entity.pdbx_description
1 polymer ?
#
loop_
_entity_poly.entity_id
_entity_poly.type
_entity_poly.pdbx_seq_one_letter_code
_entity_poly.pdbx_strand_id
1 'polypeptide(L)' 'MSPKTVVAVERARLLEASMSRRDDPPAAVSEPRVITNAGVDEGVPPELLQPDNRQHLADRTHQEAS' A
#
# COMPACT_ATOMS: atom_id res chain seq x y z
N MET A 1 -23.22 46.27 13.85
CA MET A 1 -21.78 45.94 13.70
C MET A 1 -21.31 46.36 12.33
N SER A 2 -20.02 46.70 12.17
CA SER A 2 -19.46 47.00 10.86
C SER A 2 -19.22 45.71 10.06
N PRO A 3 -19.27 45.73 8.71
CA PRO A 3 -18.95 44.57 7.88
C PRO A 3 -17.57 43.98 8.19
N LYS A 4 -16.58 44.82 8.52
CA LYS A 4 -15.23 44.39 8.93
C LYS A 4 -15.24 43.56 10.22
N THR A 5 -16.12 43.91 11.16
CA THR A 5 -16.30 43.18 12.42
C THR A 5 -16.88 41.79 12.17
N VAL A 6 -17.84 41.67 11.26
CA VAL A 6 -18.45 40.37 10.93
C VAL A 6 -17.43 39.42 10.30
N VAL A 7 -16.62 39.91 9.35
CA VAL A 7 -15.56 39.12 8.70
C VAL A 7 -14.50 38.67 9.71
N ALA A 8 -14.11 39.55 10.65
CA ALA A 8 -13.15 39.22 11.69
C ALA A 8 -13.67 38.11 12.63
N VAL A 9 -14.96 38.18 13.01
CA VAL A 9 -15.61 37.18 13.86
C VAL A 9 -15.73 35.83 13.15
N GLU A 10 -16.06 35.82 11.87
CA GLU A 10 -16.19 34.57 11.09
C GLU A 10 -14.82 33.87 10.92
N ARG A 11 -13.76 34.64 10.64
CA ARG A 11 -12.38 34.12 10.62
C ARG A 11 -11.94 33.58 11.98
N ALA A 12 -12.27 34.26 13.07
CA ALA A 12 -11.94 33.80 14.42
C ALA A 12 -12.62 32.46 14.73
N ARG A 13 -13.90 32.30 14.35
CA ARG A 13 -14.65 31.04 14.51
C ARG A 13 -14.06 29.89 13.69
N LEU A 14 -13.68 30.14 12.43
CA LEU A 14 -13.04 29.14 11.58
C LEU A 14 -11.67 28.70 12.12
N LEU A 15 -10.91 29.65 12.68
CA LEU A 15 -9.62 29.36 13.30
C LEU A 15 -9.79 28.52 14.58
N GLU A 16 -10.74 28.89 15.43
CA GLU A 16 -11.09 28.15 16.66
C GLU A 16 -11.49 26.69 16.34
N ALA A 17 -12.37 26.49 15.35
CA ALA A 17 -12.77 25.15 14.90
C ALA A 17 -11.60 24.34 14.32
N SER A 18 -10.68 25.00 13.60
CA SER A 18 -9.50 24.35 13.03
C SER A 18 -8.48 23.94 14.09
N MET A 19 -8.36 24.71 15.17
CA MET A 19 -7.50 24.37 16.30
C MET A 19 -8.10 23.22 17.12
N SER A 20 -9.43 23.23 17.37
CA SER A 20 -10.13 22.14 18.06
C SER A 20 -9.92 20.77 17.39
N ARG A 21 -9.89 20.72 16.04
CA ARG A 21 -9.62 19.48 15.29
C ARG A 21 -8.25 18.87 15.58
N ARG A 22 -7.26 19.66 16.02
CA ARG A 22 -5.91 19.16 16.35
C ARG A 22 -5.87 18.47 17.70
N ASP A 23 -6.83 18.74 18.57
CA ASP A 23 -6.99 18.10 19.88
C ASP A 23 -7.83 16.81 19.78
N ASP A 24 -8.55 16.59 18.67
CA ASP A 24 -9.24 15.35 18.40
C ASP A 24 -8.25 14.19 18.17
N PRO A 25 -8.55 12.97 18.66
CA PRO A 25 -7.74 11.80 18.36
C PRO A 25 -7.57 11.61 16.85
N PRO A 26 -6.39 11.18 16.38
CA PRO A 26 -6.21 10.90 14.96
C PRO A 26 -7.25 9.88 14.51
N ALA A 27 -7.80 10.09 13.30
CA ALA A 27 -8.73 9.14 12.71
C ALA A 27 -8.10 7.74 12.73
N ALA A 28 -8.87 6.73 13.14
CA ALA A 28 -8.40 5.36 13.19
C ALA A 28 -7.92 4.93 11.80
N VAL A 29 -6.60 4.77 11.67
CA VAL A 29 -6.01 4.22 10.45
C VAL A 29 -6.15 2.71 10.50
N SER A 30 -6.53 2.08 9.38
CA SER A 30 -6.47 0.63 9.27
C SER A 30 -5.02 0.19 9.29
N GLU A 31 -4.73 -0.90 10.01
CA GLU A 31 -3.41 -1.53 10.01
C GLU A 31 -2.95 -1.83 8.57
N PRO A 32 -1.69 -1.52 8.22
CA PRO A 32 -1.14 -1.93 6.93
C PRO A 32 -1.25 -3.45 6.77
N ARG A 33 -1.99 -3.89 5.75
CA ARG A 33 -2.05 -5.31 5.41
C ARG A 33 -0.69 -5.75 4.86
N VAL A 34 -0.02 -6.66 5.55
CA VAL A 34 1.19 -7.30 5.05
C VAL A 34 0.80 -8.30 3.95
N ILE A 35 1.02 -7.94 2.69
CA ILE A 35 0.90 -8.85 1.55
C ILE A 35 2.24 -9.56 1.35
N THR A 36 2.41 -10.75 1.91
CA THR A 36 3.62 -11.56 1.67
C THR A 36 3.49 -12.26 0.33
N ASN A 37 4.54 -12.26 -0.48
CA ASN A 37 4.62 -13.05 -1.73
C ASN A 37 4.88 -14.55 -1.46
N ALA A 38 4.74 -15.02 -0.22
CA ALA A 38 5.09 -16.39 0.16
C ALA A 38 4.19 -17.47 -0.48
N GLY A 39 3.11 -17.08 -1.16
CA GLY A 39 2.26 -17.97 -1.97
C GLY A 39 2.40 -17.76 -3.49
N VAL A 40 3.43 -17.05 -3.97
CA VAL A 40 3.62 -16.68 -5.38
C VAL A 40 4.83 -17.40 -6.00
N ASP A 41 5.24 -18.53 -5.43
CA ASP A 41 6.34 -19.32 -5.99
C ASP A 41 5.92 -20.79 -6.19
N GLU A 42 5.00 -21.01 -7.12
CA GLU A 42 4.80 -22.34 -7.71
C GLU A 42 5.80 -22.61 -8.86
N GLY A 43 6.80 -21.72 -9.05
CA GLY A 43 7.65 -21.71 -10.23
C GLY A 43 6.87 -21.34 -11.51
N VAL A 44 7.60 -21.05 -12.58
CA VAL A 44 6.97 -20.86 -13.90
C VAL A 44 6.63 -22.25 -14.47
N PRO A 45 5.37 -22.52 -14.87
CA PRO A 45 5.01 -23.76 -15.52
C PRO A 45 5.95 -24.06 -16.70
N PRO A 46 6.54 -25.25 -16.80
CA PRO A 46 7.53 -25.57 -17.84
C PRO A 46 7.03 -25.29 -19.26
N GLU A 47 5.74 -25.47 -19.52
CA GLU A 47 5.08 -25.18 -20.79
C GLU A 47 5.12 -23.70 -21.21
N LEU A 48 5.41 -22.78 -20.28
CA LEU A 48 5.61 -21.35 -20.58
C LEU A 48 7.07 -20.99 -20.85
N LEU A 49 8.02 -21.87 -20.53
CA LEU A 49 9.45 -21.64 -20.77
C LEU A 49 9.77 -21.73 -22.26
N GLN A 50 10.83 -21.03 -22.70
CA GLN A 50 11.39 -21.25 -24.03
C GLN A 50 11.96 -22.68 -24.17
N PRO A 51 11.99 -23.26 -25.38
CA PRO A 51 12.44 -24.64 -25.59
C PRO A 51 13.81 -24.95 -24.97
N ASP A 52 14.80 -24.09 -25.17
CA ASP A 52 16.15 -24.26 -24.60
C ASP A 52 16.12 -24.28 -23.07
N ASN A 53 15.33 -23.39 -22.45
CA ASN A 53 15.17 -23.33 -21.00
C ASN A 53 14.45 -24.56 -20.44
N ARG A 54 13.52 -25.16 -21.19
CA ARG A 54 12.91 -26.45 -20.81
C ARG A 54 13.93 -27.58 -20.81
N GLN A 55 14.80 -27.62 -21.82
CA GLN A 55 15.85 -28.63 -21.90
C GLN A 55 16.84 -28.49 -20.74
N HIS A 56 17.31 -27.28 -20.46
CA HIS A 56 18.17 -27.02 -19.30
C HIS A 56 17.52 -27.41 -17.97
N LEU A 57 16.22 -27.15 -17.81
CA LEU A 57 15.48 -27.58 -16.62
C LEU A 57 15.44 -29.10 -16.50
N ALA A 58 15.15 -29.81 -17.60
CA ALA A 58 15.14 -31.27 -17.63
C ALA A 58 16.51 -31.87 -17.31
N ASP A 59 17.58 -31.33 -17.92
CA ASP A 59 18.96 -31.76 -17.68
C ASP A 59 19.38 -31.57 -16.21
N ARG A 60 18.96 -30.45 -15.60
CA ARG A 60 19.20 -30.19 -14.18
C ARG A 60 18.44 -31.17 -13.28
N THR A 61 17.16 -31.40 -13.55
CA THR A 61 16.34 -32.34 -12.76
C THR A 61 16.88 -33.77 -12.85
N HIS A 62 17.39 -34.20 -14.01
CA HIS A 62 18.05 -35.50 -14.14
C HIS A 62 19.35 -35.62 -13.33
N GLN A 63 20.15 -34.54 -13.26
CA GLN A 63 21.35 -34.49 -12.43
C GLN A 63 21.03 -34.51 -10.93
N GLU A 64 19.98 -33.80 -10.51
CA GLU A 64 19.52 -33.77 -9.11
C GLU A 64 18.96 -35.12 -8.63
N ALA A 65 18.56 -36.00 -9.56
CA ALA A 65 17.99 -37.33 -9.28
C ALA A 65 19.01 -38.49 -9.32
N SER A 66 20.28 -38.22 -9.62
CA SER A 66 21.39 -39.21 -9.64
C SER A 66 22.23 -39.16 -8.36
#